data_AF-A0A962G7J7-F1
#
_entry.id   AF-A0A962G7J7-F1
#
_cell.length_a   1.000
_cell.length_b   1.000
_cell.length_c   1.000
_cell.angle_alpha   90.00
_cell.angle_beta   90.00
_cell.angle_gamma   90.00
#
_symmetry.space_group_name_H-M   'P 1'
#
loop_
_entity.id
_entity.type
_entity.pdbx_description
1 polymer ?
#
loop_
_entity_poly.entity_id
_entity_poly.type
_entity_poly.pdbx_seq_one_letter_code
_entity_poly.pdbx_strand_id
1 'polypeptide(L)'
;MKADGPELRDIHLPADPSWWPPAPGWWLLLGIVLGLVAVAVVLLRRRQRRRRWQARILAELDAIAAHQKSEPDAVRLAAEVSQLLRRASRLLDAAAPAVHGEAWLRFLDKPLDGTDFSAGVGRVLLEGPYRRNLDTDADALLELARRWLERVTAERKEHV
;
A
#
# COMPACT_ATOMS: atom_id res chain seq x y z
N MET A 1 65.13 10.64 73.05
CA MET A 1 65.28 9.99 71.72
C MET A 1 63.92 10.01 71.05
N LYS A 2 63.92 10.49 69.79
CA LYS A 2 62.91 10.47 68.71
C LYS A 2 61.45 10.80 69.03
N ALA A 3 61.02 11.88 68.37
CA ALA A 3 59.72 12.51 68.37
C ALA A 3 58.60 11.58 67.87
N ASP A 4 57.48 11.56 68.60
CA ASP A 4 56.19 11.12 68.08
C ASP A 4 55.67 12.21 67.14
N GLY A 5 56.00 12.07 65.85
CA GLY A 5 55.46 12.91 64.80
C GLY A 5 53.96 12.63 64.59
N PRO A 6 53.15 13.63 64.19
CA PRO A 6 51.72 13.45 63.99
C PRO A 6 51.46 12.36 62.95
N GLU A 7 50.71 11.35 63.36
CA GLU A 7 50.30 10.22 62.53
C GLU A 7 49.39 10.71 61.40
N LEU A 8 49.88 10.65 60.16
CA LEU A 8 49.14 11.04 58.97
C LEU A 8 47.99 10.04 58.78
N ARG A 9 46.75 10.49 59.00
CA ARG A 9 45.55 9.70 58.69
C ARG A 9 45.43 9.52 57.18
N ASP A 10 45.30 8.25 56.78
CA ASP A 10 45.02 7.84 55.41
C ASP A 10 43.82 8.60 54.83
N ILE A 11 44.07 9.26 53.69
CA ILE A 11 43.08 10.00 52.94
C ILE A 11 42.17 8.96 52.28
N HIS A 12 40.98 8.75 52.85
CA HIS A 12 39.96 7.91 52.21
C HIS A 12 39.51 8.62 50.93
N LEU A 13 39.93 8.13 49.77
CA LEU A 13 39.32 8.53 48.51
C LEU A 13 37.85 8.10 48.57
N PRO A 14 36.89 9.00 48.26
CA PRO A 14 35.50 8.58 48.14
C PRO A 14 35.44 7.48 47.07
N ALA A 15 34.73 6.40 47.37
CA ALA A 15 34.44 5.37 46.38
C ALA A 15 33.93 6.04 45.10
N ASP A 16 34.44 5.61 43.95
CA ASP A 16 34.06 6.14 42.65
C ASP A 16 32.53 6.32 42.59
N PRO A 17 32.03 7.46 42.09
CA PRO A 17 30.60 7.67 42.02
C PRO A 17 30.00 6.52 41.24
N SER A 18 29.22 5.68 41.94
CA SER A 18 28.44 4.64 41.31
C SER A 18 27.55 5.37 40.30
N TRP A 19 27.68 4.99 39.03
CA TRP A 19 26.93 5.54 37.88
C TRP A 19 25.44 5.17 37.93
N TRP A 20 24.93 4.93 39.14
CA TRP A 20 23.69 4.31 39.49
C TRP A 20 22.94 5.18 40.52
N PRO A 21 21.66 5.51 40.30
CA PRO A 21 20.82 5.10 39.18
C PRO A 21 21.07 5.99 37.94
N PRO A 22 20.89 5.46 36.71
CA PRO A 22 20.79 6.31 35.54
C PRO A 22 19.73 7.37 35.82
N ALA A 23 20.07 8.64 35.63
CA ALA A 23 19.15 9.75 35.87
C ALA A 23 17.79 9.44 35.21
N PRO A 24 16.66 9.71 35.89
CA PRO A 24 15.33 9.29 35.45
C PRO A 24 14.96 9.72 34.01
N GLY A 25 15.67 10.70 33.44
CA GLY A 25 15.56 11.09 32.03
C GLY A 25 15.88 9.98 31.01
N TRP A 26 16.66 8.96 31.35
CA TRP A 26 16.92 7.82 30.45
C TRP A 26 15.68 6.97 30.20
N TRP A 27 14.83 6.80 31.21
CA TRP A 27 13.56 6.10 31.05
C TRP A 27 12.61 6.87 30.14
N LEU A 28 12.62 8.20 30.23
CA LEU A 28 11.87 9.07 29.34
C LEU A 28 12.40 8.98 27.90
N LEU A 29 13.72 8.97 27.72
CA LEU A 29 14.37 8.79 26.42
C LEU A 29 14.07 7.40 25.82
N LEU A 30 14.14 6.34 26.62
CA LEU A 30 13.78 4.98 26.21
C LEU A 30 12.30 4.91 25.78
N GLY A 31 11.40 5.55 26.53
CA GLY A 31 9.98 5.65 26.19
C GLY A 31 9.75 6.35 24.84
N ILE A 32 10.45 7.46 24.60
CA ILE A 32 10.40 8.19 23.32
C ILE A 32 10.90 7.30 22.18
N VAL A 33 12.05 6.64 22.36
CA VAL A 33 12.63 5.75 21.34
C VAL A 33 11.68 4.60 21.01
N LEU A 34 11.10 3.96 22.02
CA LEU A 34 10.11 2.89 21.82
C LEU A 34 8.85 3.41 21.10
N GLY A 35 8.38 4.60 21.45
CA GLY A 35 7.27 5.25 20.76
C GLY A 35 7.56 5.50 19.28
N LEU A 36 8.73 6.06 18.97
CA LEU A 36 9.16 6.28 17.59
C LEU A 36 9.30 4.97 16.80
N VAL A 37 9.87 3.94 17.41
CA VAL A 37 9.97 2.61 16.80
C VAL A 37 8.59 2.02 16.54
N ALA A 38 7.66 2.12 17.49
CA ALA A 38 6.30 1.62 17.32
C ALA A 38 5.59 2.33 16.16
N VAL A 39 5.68 3.66 16.09
CA VAL A 39 5.14 4.45 14.98
C VAL A 39 5.79 4.04 13.65
N ALA A 40 7.12 3.93 13.61
CA ALA A 40 7.84 3.51 12.41
C ALA A 40 7.40 2.11 11.93
N VAL A 41 7.27 1.15 12.85
CA VAL A 41 6.81 -0.21 12.54
C VAL A 41 5.38 -0.20 12.01
N VAL A 42 4.47 0.58 12.59
CA VAL A 42 3.09 0.69 12.12
C VAL A 42 3.04 1.30 10.72
N LEU A 43 3.79 2.37 10.47
CA LEU A 43 3.89 3.02 9.16
C LEU A 43 4.48 2.07 8.11
N LEU A 44 5.57 1.38 8.44
CA LEU A 44 6.21 0.39 7.56
C LEU A 44 5.27 -0.77 7.24
N ARG A 45 4.57 -1.32 8.24
CA ARG A 45 3.59 -2.41 8.03
C ARG A 45 2.43 -1.97 7.15
N ARG A 46 1.90 -0.76 7.37
CA ARG A 46 0.86 -0.16 6.51
C ARG A 46 1.37 0.00 5.08
N ARG A 47 2.59 0.48 4.89
CA ARG A 47 3.21 0.67 3.57
C ARG A 47 3.47 -0.67 2.87
N GLN A 48 3.95 -1.68 3.58
CA GLN A 48 4.18 -3.02 3.03
C GLN A 48 2.88 -3.72 2.64
N ARG A 49 1.82 -3.65 3.48
CA ARG A 49 0.51 -4.22 3.13
C ARG A 49 -0.04 -3.61 1.84
N ARG A 50 0.14 -2.29 1.64
CA ARG A 50 -0.26 -1.59 0.41
C ARG A 50 0.52 -2.10 -0.80
N ARG A 51 1.85 -2.15 -0.72
CA ARG A 51 2.70 -2.65 -1.83
C ARG A 51 2.39 -4.08 -2.22
N ARG A 52 2.22 -4.97 -1.22
CA ARG A 52 1.86 -6.38 -1.47
C ARG A 52 0.51 -6.50 -2.16
N TRP A 53 -0.45 -5.66 -1.81
CA TRP A 53 -1.76 -5.66 -2.46
C TRP A 53 -1.67 -5.16 -3.91
N GLN A 54 -0.93 -4.07 -4.16
CA GLN A 54 -0.68 -3.56 -5.52
C GLN A 54 -0.04 -4.62 -6.40
N ALA A 55 1.03 -5.26 -5.90
CA ALA A 55 1.72 -6.33 -6.60
C ALA A 55 0.81 -7.53 -6.89
N ARG A 56 -0.08 -7.89 -5.94
CA ARG A 56 -1.05 -8.98 -6.14
C ARG A 56 -2.05 -8.68 -7.25
N ILE A 57 -2.59 -7.46 -7.30
CA ILE A 57 -3.56 -7.09 -8.33
C ILE A 57 -2.93 -6.99 -9.71
N LEU A 58 -1.73 -6.42 -9.81
CA LEU A 58 -1.01 -6.39 -11.09
C LEU A 58 -0.64 -7.80 -11.54
N ALA A 59 -0.19 -8.68 -10.63
CA ALA A 59 0.06 -10.07 -10.95
C ALA A 59 -1.20 -10.83 -11.39
N GLU A 60 -2.37 -10.49 -10.84
CA GLU A 60 -3.65 -11.05 -11.26
C GLU A 60 -4.02 -10.58 -12.68
N LEU A 61 -3.79 -9.30 -13.00
CA LEU A 61 -3.96 -8.79 -14.38
C LEU A 61 -3.00 -9.49 -15.36
N ASP A 62 -1.74 -9.70 -14.98
CA ASP A 62 -0.76 -10.41 -15.79
C ASP A 62 -1.17 -11.88 -16.02
N ALA A 63 -1.76 -12.53 -15.02
CA ALA A 63 -2.30 -13.88 -15.17
C ALA A 63 -3.47 -13.91 -16.17
N ILE A 64 -4.40 -12.95 -16.08
CA ILE A 64 -5.50 -12.80 -17.04
C ILE A 64 -4.94 -12.61 -18.47
N ALA A 65 -3.93 -11.76 -18.63
CA ALA A 65 -3.28 -11.53 -19.92
C ALA A 65 -2.60 -12.79 -20.49
N ALA A 66 -1.96 -13.61 -19.63
CA ALA A 66 -1.35 -14.87 -20.04
C ALA A 66 -2.40 -15.91 -20.47
N HIS A 67 -3.53 -15.98 -19.76
CA HIS A 67 -4.65 -16.84 -20.13
C HIS A 67 -5.25 -16.44 -21.48
N GLN A 68 -5.47 -15.14 -21.70
CA GLN A 68 -5.99 -14.62 -22.97
C GLN A 68 -5.10 -14.95 -24.17
N LYS A 69 -3.76 -14.98 -23.99
CA LYS A 69 -2.82 -15.38 -25.05
C LYS A 69 -2.89 -16.87 -25.37
N SER A 70 -3.22 -17.70 -24.39
CA SER A 70 -3.26 -19.16 -24.53
C SER A 70 -4.61 -19.64 -25.08
N GLU A 71 -5.69 -19.02 -24.60
CA GLU A 71 -7.06 -19.34 -24.94
C GLU A 71 -7.84 -18.02 -25.10
N PRO A 72 -7.90 -17.46 -26.33
CA PRO A 72 -8.49 -16.16 -26.53
C PRO A 72 -10.02 -16.20 -26.39
N ASP A 73 -10.52 -15.58 -25.33
CA ASP A 73 -11.95 -15.43 -25.06
C ASP A 73 -12.24 -14.01 -24.55
N ALA A 74 -12.68 -13.15 -25.46
CA ALA A 74 -12.96 -11.75 -25.17
C ALA A 74 -14.07 -11.56 -24.12
N VAL A 75 -15.04 -12.48 -24.05
CA VAL A 75 -16.13 -12.42 -23.06
C VAL A 75 -15.58 -12.71 -21.68
N ARG A 76 -14.78 -13.77 -21.56
CA ARG A 76 -14.12 -14.13 -20.30
C ARG A 76 -13.15 -13.04 -19.84
N LEU A 77 -12.33 -12.51 -20.76
CA LEU A 77 -11.41 -11.41 -20.47
C LEU A 77 -12.14 -10.20 -19.88
N ALA A 78 -13.21 -9.74 -20.55
CA ALA A 78 -13.98 -8.59 -20.09
C ALA A 78 -14.59 -8.84 -18.70
N ALA A 79 -15.07 -10.05 -18.44
CA ALA A 79 -15.61 -10.42 -17.14
C ALA A 79 -14.53 -10.42 -16.03
N GLU A 80 -13.38 -11.04 -16.29
CA GLU A 80 -12.27 -11.11 -15.33
C GLU A 80 -11.70 -9.71 -15.02
N VAL A 81 -11.49 -8.88 -16.05
CA VAL A 81 -11.04 -7.49 -15.89
C VAL A 81 -12.07 -6.65 -15.13
N SER A 82 -13.36 -6.78 -15.45
CA SER A 82 -14.44 -6.06 -14.77
C SER A 82 -14.51 -6.43 -13.28
N GLN A 83 -14.36 -7.71 -12.94
CA GLN A 83 -14.31 -8.18 -11.55
C GLN A 83 -13.05 -7.69 -10.82
N LEU A 84 -11.90 -7.64 -11.49
CA LEU A 84 -10.65 -7.11 -10.93
C LEU A 84 -10.79 -5.62 -10.59
N LEU A 85 -11.30 -4.82 -11.53
CA LEU A 85 -11.52 -3.38 -11.34
C LEU A 85 -12.56 -3.11 -10.23
N ARG A 86 -13.63 -3.91 -10.14
CA ARG A 86 -14.60 -3.82 -9.01
C ARG A 86 -13.99 -4.14 -7.66
N ARG A 87 -13.03 -5.07 -7.58
CA ARG A 87 -12.30 -5.35 -6.33
C ARG A 87 -11.34 -4.22 -5.99
N ALA A 88 -10.69 -3.64 -7.00
CA ALA A 88 -9.78 -2.53 -6.83
C ALA A 88 -10.50 -1.21 -6.46
N SER A 89 -11.69 -0.94 -6.99
CA SER A 89 -12.47 0.28 -6.69
C SER A 89 -12.88 0.40 -5.22
N ARG A 90 -13.04 -0.73 -4.51
CA ARG A 90 -13.26 -0.75 -3.05
C ARG A 90 -12.15 -0.05 -2.25
N LEU A 91 -10.97 0.14 -2.83
CA LEU A 91 -9.89 0.88 -2.17
C LEU A 91 -10.03 2.40 -2.27
N LEU A 92 -10.66 2.88 -3.33
CA LEU A 92 -10.94 4.30 -3.52
C LEU A 92 -12.12 4.70 -2.67
N ASP A 93 -13.21 3.93 -2.76
CA ASP A 93 -14.44 4.20 -2.05
C ASP A 93 -15.13 2.88 -1.67
N ALA A 94 -15.50 2.74 -0.40
CA ALA A 94 -16.25 1.60 0.09
C ALA A 94 -17.66 1.52 -0.54
N ALA A 95 -18.20 2.65 -1.01
CA ALA A 95 -19.49 2.73 -1.69
C ALA A 95 -19.39 2.50 -3.22
N ALA A 96 -18.18 2.48 -3.81
CA ALA A 96 -17.99 2.26 -5.25
C ALA A 96 -18.65 0.97 -5.82
N PRO A 97 -18.77 -0.15 -5.09
CA PRO A 97 -19.43 -1.35 -5.60
C PRO A 97 -20.92 -1.20 -5.91
N ALA A 98 -21.58 -0.17 -5.37
CA ALA A 98 -23.00 0.10 -5.64
C ALA A 98 -23.23 0.75 -7.01
N VAL A 99 -22.17 1.19 -7.70
CA VAL A 99 -22.26 1.86 -8.99
C VAL A 99 -22.35 0.82 -10.10
N HIS A 100 -23.36 0.93 -10.96
CA HIS A 100 -23.65 -0.01 -12.04
C HIS A 100 -23.94 0.74 -13.35
N GLY A 101 -23.91 0.02 -14.47
CA GLY A 101 -24.22 0.62 -15.78
C GLY A 101 -23.20 1.69 -16.18
N GLU A 102 -23.63 2.65 -16.97
CA GLU A 102 -22.80 3.80 -17.41
C GLU A 102 -22.16 4.58 -16.26
N ALA A 103 -22.80 4.61 -15.08
CA ALA A 103 -22.22 5.27 -13.91
C ALA A 103 -20.93 4.58 -13.43
N TRP A 104 -20.80 3.27 -13.64
CA TRP A 104 -19.59 2.51 -13.31
C TRP A 104 -18.42 2.92 -14.21
N LEU A 105 -18.65 3.03 -15.52
CA LEU A 105 -17.62 3.46 -16.46
C LEU A 105 -17.17 4.90 -16.17
N ARG A 106 -18.11 5.80 -15.89
CA ARG A 106 -17.79 7.17 -15.46
C ARG A 106 -17.03 7.22 -14.15
N PHE A 107 -17.26 6.28 -13.23
CA PHE A 107 -16.47 6.17 -12.01
C PHE A 107 -15.02 5.76 -12.33
N LEU A 108 -14.82 4.82 -13.25
CA LEU A 108 -13.50 4.39 -13.69
C LEU A 108 -12.74 5.48 -14.47
N ASP A 109 -13.45 6.37 -15.14
CA ASP A 109 -12.85 7.49 -15.86
C ASP A 109 -12.28 8.59 -14.94
N LYS A 110 -12.80 8.74 -13.70
CA LYS A 110 -12.39 9.81 -12.78
C LYS A 110 -10.88 9.88 -12.50
N PRO A 111 -10.17 8.78 -12.18
CA PRO A 111 -8.74 8.85 -11.88
C PRO A 111 -7.87 9.08 -13.13
N LEU A 112 -8.40 8.85 -14.33
CA LEU A 112 -7.67 9.00 -15.59
C LEU A 112 -7.90 10.35 -16.28
N ASP A 113 -8.77 11.21 -15.74
CA ASP A 113 -9.21 12.46 -16.35
C ASP A 113 -9.60 12.30 -17.84
N GLY A 114 -10.18 11.14 -18.18
CA GLY A 114 -10.46 10.72 -19.55
C GLY A 114 -11.86 10.14 -19.74
N THR A 115 -12.13 9.59 -20.92
CA THR A 115 -13.38 8.88 -21.24
C THR A 115 -13.11 7.50 -21.86
N ASP A 116 -11.91 6.95 -21.65
CA ASP A 116 -11.48 5.70 -22.26
C ASP A 116 -12.36 4.51 -21.81
N PHE A 117 -12.93 4.57 -20.59
CA PHE A 117 -13.87 3.55 -20.11
C PHE A 117 -15.30 3.80 -20.60
N SER A 118 -15.83 5.02 -20.51
CA SER A 118 -17.22 5.32 -20.88
C SER A 118 -17.47 5.45 -22.39
N ALA A 119 -16.51 5.95 -23.16
CA ALA A 119 -16.63 6.19 -24.59
C ALA A 119 -15.70 5.30 -25.45
N GLY A 120 -14.75 4.59 -24.83
CA GLY A 120 -13.75 3.79 -25.53
C GLY A 120 -13.90 2.27 -25.37
N VAL A 121 -12.76 1.58 -25.36
CA VAL A 121 -12.64 0.11 -25.29
C VAL A 121 -13.23 -0.44 -23.98
N GLY A 122 -13.28 0.36 -22.91
CA GLY A 122 -13.82 -0.08 -21.63
C GLY A 122 -15.33 -0.30 -21.58
N ARG A 123 -16.10 0.14 -22.61
CA ARG A 123 -17.56 -0.12 -22.68
C ARG A 123 -17.89 -1.61 -22.69
N VAL A 124 -16.97 -2.42 -23.18
CA VAL A 124 -17.06 -3.87 -23.24
C VAL A 124 -17.18 -4.49 -21.83
N LEU A 125 -16.67 -3.82 -20.80
CA LEU A 125 -16.79 -4.25 -19.40
C LEU A 125 -18.23 -4.19 -18.87
N LEU A 126 -19.09 -3.39 -19.52
CA LEU A 126 -20.51 -3.27 -19.19
C LEU A 126 -21.35 -4.33 -19.90
N GLU A 127 -21.01 -4.59 -21.17
CA GLU A 127 -21.78 -5.44 -22.08
C GLU A 127 -21.32 -6.91 -22.05
N GLY A 128 -20.15 -7.17 -21.46
CA GLY A 128 -19.47 -8.47 -21.36
C GLY A 128 -20.38 -9.67 -21.10
N PRO A 129 -21.20 -9.66 -20.03
CA PRO A 129 -22.06 -10.80 -19.68
C PRO A 129 -23.25 -11.00 -20.63
N TYR A 130 -23.62 -9.99 -21.41
CA TYR A 130 -24.84 -9.97 -22.22
C TYR A 130 -24.57 -10.10 -23.73
N ARG A 131 -23.33 -9.92 -24.18
CA ARG A 131 -22.94 -10.09 -25.58
C ARG A 131 -22.12 -11.35 -25.80
N ARG A 132 -22.65 -12.23 -26.63
CA ARG A 132 -22.08 -13.55 -26.96
C ARG A 132 -20.90 -13.49 -27.94
N ASN A 133 -20.72 -12.35 -28.62
CA ASN A 133 -19.61 -12.11 -29.54
C ASN A 133 -19.13 -10.68 -29.32
N LEU A 134 -17.95 -10.53 -28.71
CA LEU A 134 -17.29 -9.25 -28.48
C LEU A 134 -16.05 -9.24 -29.34
N ASP A 135 -16.08 -8.44 -30.39
CA ASP A 135 -14.87 -8.10 -31.13
C ASP A 135 -14.23 -6.92 -30.40
N THR A 136 -13.20 -7.19 -29.62
CA THR A 136 -12.58 -6.21 -28.74
C THR A 136 -11.09 -6.41 -28.74
N ASP A 137 -10.36 -5.30 -28.83
CA ASP A 137 -8.92 -5.28 -28.67
C ASP A 137 -8.56 -5.63 -27.22
N ALA A 138 -8.22 -6.90 -27.02
CA ALA A 138 -7.85 -7.46 -25.73
C ALA A 138 -6.63 -6.76 -25.12
N ASP A 139 -5.65 -6.43 -25.96
CA ASP A 139 -4.42 -5.77 -25.52
C ASP A 139 -4.71 -4.33 -25.08
N ALA A 140 -5.54 -3.60 -25.83
CA ALA A 140 -5.97 -2.26 -25.45
C ALA A 140 -6.77 -2.25 -24.13
N LEU A 141 -7.62 -3.25 -23.90
CA LEU A 141 -8.39 -3.37 -22.65
C LEU A 141 -7.49 -3.66 -21.45
N LEU A 142 -6.53 -4.58 -21.61
CA LEU A 142 -5.56 -4.93 -20.57
C LEU A 142 -4.67 -3.73 -20.23
N GLU A 143 -4.20 -3.00 -21.25
CA GLU A 143 -3.37 -1.81 -21.05
C GLU A 143 -4.15 -0.69 -20.36
N LEU A 144 -5.42 -0.47 -20.75
CA LEU A 144 -6.30 0.48 -20.07
C LEU A 144 -6.50 0.11 -18.59
N ALA A 145 -6.75 -1.16 -18.29
CA ALA A 145 -6.90 -1.64 -16.93
C ALA A 145 -5.60 -1.48 -16.11
N ARG A 146 -4.43 -1.76 -16.71
CA ARG A 146 -3.12 -1.55 -16.08
C ARG A 146 -2.90 -0.08 -15.74
N ARG A 147 -3.08 0.83 -16.70
CA ARG A 147 -2.92 2.28 -16.49
C ARG A 147 -3.81 2.80 -15.36
N TRP A 148 -5.07 2.36 -15.34
CA TRP A 148 -6.00 2.72 -14.26
C TRP A 148 -5.52 2.24 -12.89
N LEU A 149 -5.09 0.99 -12.78
CA LEU A 149 -4.59 0.41 -11.53
C LEU A 149 -3.35 1.15 -11.03
N GLU A 150 -2.41 1.48 -11.90
CA GLU A 150 -1.22 2.25 -11.54
C GLU A 150 -1.57 3.65 -11.05
N ARG A 151 -2.51 4.33 -11.71
CA ARG A 151 -2.95 5.67 -11.33
C ARG A 151 -3.65 5.70 -9.98
N VAL A 152 -4.62 4.81 -9.76
CA VAL A 152 -5.36 4.67 -8.50
C VAL A 152 -4.44 4.33 -7.33
N THR A 153 -3.42 3.54 -7.61
CA THR A 153 -2.44 3.13 -6.59
C THR A 153 -1.41 4.22 -6.30
N ALA A 154 -1.15 5.12 -7.26
CA ALA A 154 -0.32 6.31 -7.11
C ALA A 154 -1.05 7.44 -6.35
N GLU A 155 -2.29 7.79 -6.69
CA GLU A 155 -3.06 8.86 -6.01
C GLU A 155 -3.26 8.58 -4.51
N ARG A 156 -3.47 7.31 -4.15
CA ARG A 156 -3.55 6.91 -2.73
C ARG A 156 -2.23 7.11 -1.96
N LYS A 157 -1.10 7.30 -2.65
CA LYS A 157 0.20 7.61 -2.05
C LYS A 157 0.32 9.09 -1.68
N GLU A 158 -0.42 9.98 -2.34
CA GLU A 158 -0.36 11.43 -2.08
C GLU A 158 -1.22 11.85 -0.88
N HIS A 159 -2.29 11.11 -0.58
CA HIS A 159 -3.20 11.42 0.53
C HIS A 159 -2.80 10.82 1.89
N VAL A 160 -1.58 10.30 2.06
CA VAL A 160 -1.08 9.67 3.33
C VAL A 160 0.31 10.15 3.69
#